data_AF-A0A1G0M137-F1
#
_entry.id   AF-A0A1G0M137-F1
#
_cell.length_a   1.000
_cell.length_b   1.000
_cell.length_c   1.000
_cell.angle_alpha   90.00
_cell.angle_beta   90.00
_cell.angle_gamma   90.00
#
_symmetry.space_group_name_H-M   'P 1'
#
loop_
_entity.id
_entity.type
_entity.pdbx_description
1 polymer ?
#
loop_
_entity_poly.entity_id
_entity_poly.type
_entity_poly.pdbx_seq_one_letter_code
_entity_poly.pdbx_strand_id
1 'polypeptide(L)'
;MIVMQVIPKEASVDTYRLLRSKVLHEATTWYWSNKARTRLRHINSEGHIDVGGARGVLVARIHPKSPRDVFYLSEKFLGRLIAWFEEHLAAINLQFAPDPPKKRRKRR
;
A
#
# COMPACT_ATOMS: atom_id res chain seq x y z
N MET A 1 -1.44 12.24 6.04
CA MET A 1 -0.97 10.92 5.59
C MET A 1 -0.27 11.00 4.23
N ILE A 2 0.54 9.99 3.90
CA ILE A 2 1.04 9.77 2.54
C ILE A 2 0.06 8.87 1.80
N VAL A 3 -0.27 9.24 0.55
CA VAL A 3 -1.05 8.44 -0.39
C VAL A 3 -0.19 8.16 -1.62
N MET A 4 -0.17 6.91 -2.06
CA MET A 4 0.53 6.49 -3.27
C MET A 4 -0.47 5.96 -4.30
N GLN A 5 -0.28 6.33 -5.56
CA GLN A 5 -0.96 5.73 -6.70
C GLN A 5 0.09 5.09 -7.60
N VAL A 6 -0.01 3.79 -7.79
CA VAL A 6 0.90 3.00 -8.60
C VAL A 6 0.21 2.70 -9.92
N ILE A 7 0.73 3.29 -10.98
CA ILE A 7 0.12 3.29 -12.31
C ILE A 7 0.78 2.20 -13.14
N PRO A 8 -0.01 1.24 -13.69
CA PRO A 8 0.54 0.21 -14.54
C PRO A 8 0.99 0.78 -15.89
N LYS A 9 2.03 0.18 -16.47
CA LYS A 9 2.56 0.51 -17.80
C LYS A 9 1.57 0.18 -18.91
N GLU A 10 0.87 -0.94 -18.77
CA GLU A 10 -0.13 -1.42 -19.72
C GLU A 10 -1.51 -1.47 -19.07
N ALA A 11 -2.56 -1.16 -19.85
CA ALA A 11 -3.94 -1.20 -19.35
C ALA A 11 -4.43 -2.61 -18.97
N SER A 12 -3.78 -3.66 -19.49
CA SER A 12 -4.03 -5.06 -19.17
C SER A 12 -3.53 -5.45 -17.77
N VAL A 13 -2.61 -4.67 -17.19
CA VAL A 13 -1.98 -4.98 -15.92
C VAL A 13 -2.79 -4.38 -14.76
N ASP A 14 -3.07 -5.22 -13.76
CA ASP A 14 -3.69 -4.80 -12.49
C ASP A 14 -2.64 -4.87 -11.38
N THR A 15 -2.07 -3.71 -11.01
CA THR A 15 -1.00 -3.62 -10.02
C THR A 15 -1.47 -4.04 -8.62
N TYR A 16 -2.76 -3.87 -8.31
CA TYR A 16 -3.30 -4.34 -7.03
C TYR A 16 -3.33 -5.88 -6.99
N ARG A 17 -3.72 -6.54 -8.08
CA ARG A 17 -3.65 -8.01 -8.19
C ARG A 17 -2.22 -8.52 -8.16
N LEU A 18 -1.29 -7.86 -8.85
CA LEU A 18 0.15 -8.19 -8.80
C LEU A 18 0.67 -8.13 -7.37
N LEU A 19 0.43 -7.03 -6.65
CA LEU A 19 0.80 -6.90 -5.24
C LEU A 19 0.18 -8.00 -4.38
N ARG A 20 -1.11 -8.28 -4.58
CA ARG A 20 -1.84 -9.32 -3.85
C ARG A 20 -1.20 -10.69 -4.01
N SER A 21 -0.88 -11.07 -5.24
CA SER A 21 -0.21 -12.32 -5.57
C SER A 21 1.20 -12.38 -4.97
N LYS A 22 2.01 -11.35 -5.20
CA LYS A 22 3.40 -11.26 -4.72
C LYS A 22 3.50 -11.43 -3.21
N VAL A 23 2.61 -10.78 -2.46
CA VAL A 23 2.59 -10.86 -1.00
C VAL A 23 2.12 -12.22 -0.48
N LEU A 24 1.27 -12.94 -1.22
CA LEU A 24 0.78 -14.26 -0.80
C LEU A 24 1.81 -15.37 -1.02
N HIS A 25 2.63 -15.24 -2.05
CA HIS A 25 3.43 -16.35 -2.54
C HIS A 25 4.93 -16.14 -2.34
N GLU A 26 5.40 -14.89 -2.26
CA GLU A 26 6.84 -14.60 -2.36
C GLU A 26 7.36 -13.63 -1.29
N ALA A 27 6.51 -12.75 -0.74
CA ALA A 27 6.99 -11.75 0.21
C ALA A 27 7.33 -12.37 1.58
N THR A 28 8.54 -12.06 2.07
CA THR A 28 9.02 -12.53 3.39
C THR A 28 8.79 -11.51 4.50
N THR A 29 8.85 -10.21 4.19
CA THR A 29 8.76 -9.13 5.18
C THR A 29 7.42 -8.39 5.17
N TRP A 30 6.50 -8.79 4.30
CA TRP A 30 5.20 -8.16 4.11
C TRP A 30 4.09 -9.20 4.17
N TYR A 31 2.98 -8.85 4.80
CA TYR A 31 1.85 -9.77 4.96
C TYR A 31 0.50 -9.04 4.98
N TRP A 32 -0.55 -9.76 4.57
CA TRP A 32 -1.93 -9.29 4.64
C TRP A 32 -2.46 -9.46 6.07
N SER A 33 -2.84 -8.36 6.72
CA SER A 33 -3.36 -8.39 8.10
C SER A 33 -4.87 -8.68 8.18
N ASN A 34 -5.57 -8.72 7.05
CA ASN A 34 -7.00 -9.03 6.98
C ASN A 34 -7.34 -10.01 5.85
N LYS A 35 -8.42 -10.79 6.02
CA LYS A 35 -8.90 -11.76 5.02
C LYS A 35 -9.25 -11.11 3.67
N ALA A 36 -9.74 -9.87 3.69
CA ALA A 36 -10.04 -9.10 2.49
C ALA A 36 -8.79 -8.70 1.70
N ARG A 37 -7.59 -8.80 2.30
CA ARG A 37 -6.30 -8.44 1.70
C ARG A 37 -6.24 -6.99 1.21
N THR A 38 -6.83 -6.10 2.01
CA THR A 38 -6.82 -4.65 1.80
C THR A 38 -5.92 -3.93 2.80
N ARG A 39 -5.35 -4.65 3.77
CA ARG A 39 -4.44 -4.10 4.78
C ARG A 39 -3.10 -4.81 4.76
N LEU A 40 -2.11 -4.14 4.22
CA LEU A 40 -0.74 -4.62 4.13
C LEU A 40 0.06 -4.17 5.36
N ARG A 41 0.87 -5.06 5.93
CA ARG A 41 1.77 -4.77 7.05
C ARG A 41 3.19 -5.19 6.75
N HIS A 42 4.14 -4.45 7.30
CA HIS A 42 5.56 -4.80 7.34
C HIS A 42 5.89 -5.41 8.70
N ILE A 43 6.75 -6.43 8.75
CA ILE A 43 7.12 -7.12 10.00
C ILE A 43 7.76 -6.19 11.04
N ASN A 44 8.46 -5.14 10.61
CA ASN A 44 9.17 -4.19 11.49
C ASN A 44 8.37 -2.89 11.71
N SER A 45 7.05 -2.90 11.51
CA SER A 45 6.22 -1.72 11.79
C SER A 45 4.88 -2.13 12.38
N GLU A 46 4.45 -1.39 13.41
CA GLU A 46 3.11 -1.55 13.98
C GLU A 46 2.01 -0.87 13.14
N GLY A 47 2.40 -0.04 12.17
CA GLY A 47 1.50 0.61 11.22
C GLY A 47 0.91 -0.38 10.19
N HIS A 48 0.15 0.16 9.25
CA HIS A 48 -0.34 -0.59 8.10
C HIS A 48 -0.53 0.32 6.89
N ILE A 49 -0.75 -0.31 5.75
CA ILE A 49 -1.08 0.37 4.50
C ILE A 49 -2.44 -0.16 4.05
N ASP A 50 -3.41 0.74 3.96
CA ASP A 50 -4.69 0.44 3.32
C ASP A 50 -4.48 0.47 1.81
N VAL A 51 -4.67 -0.65 1.14
CA VAL A 51 -4.52 -0.79 -0.31
C VAL A 51 -5.85 -1.14 -0.98
N GLY A 52 -6.02 -0.65 -2.19
CA GLY A 52 -7.14 -1.03 -3.05
C GLY A 52 -6.80 -0.82 -4.52
N GLY A 53 -7.57 -1.45 -5.40
CA GLY A 53 -7.46 -1.27 -6.85
C GLY A 53 -8.55 -0.34 -7.37
N ALA A 54 -8.22 0.51 -8.34
CA ALA A 54 -9.16 1.30 -9.11
C ALA A 54 -8.75 1.28 -10.59
N ARG A 55 -9.43 0.48 -11.42
CA ARG A 55 -9.13 0.32 -12.87
C ARG A 55 -7.65 -0.01 -13.13
N GLY A 56 -7.12 -1.02 -12.45
CA GLY A 56 -5.72 -1.47 -12.57
C GLY A 56 -4.70 -0.66 -11.76
N VAL A 57 -5.02 0.58 -11.38
CA VAL A 57 -4.18 1.41 -10.50
C VAL A 57 -4.30 0.92 -9.06
N LEU A 58 -3.15 0.68 -8.42
CA LEU A 58 -3.08 0.43 -6.99
C LEU A 58 -3.06 1.76 -6.23
N VAL A 59 -4.00 1.95 -5.32
CA VAL A 59 -4.06 3.08 -4.40
C VAL A 59 -3.69 2.60 -3.01
N ALA A 60 -2.65 3.19 -2.42
CA ALA A 60 -2.14 2.85 -1.10
C ALA A 60 -2.20 4.08 -0.18
N ARG A 61 -2.72 3.89 1.03
CA ARG A 61 -2.81 4.93 2.07
C ARG A 61 -2.01 4.49 3.28
N ILE A 62 -1.00 5.27 3.65
CA ILE A 62 -0.07 4.91 4.73
C ILE A 62 -0.67 5.32 6.07
N HIS A 63 -0.90 4.33 6.93
CA HIS A 63 -1.41 4.49 8.30
C HIS A 63 -0.31 4.10 9.30
N PRO A 64 0.61 5.03 9.62
CA PRO A 64 1.67 4.76 10.57
C PRO A 64 1.12 4.68 12.00
N LYS A 65 1.84 3.99 12.89
CA LYS A 65 1.52 3.97 14.32
C LYS A 65 2.02 5.24 15.01
N SER A 66 3.24 5.64 14.70
CA SER A 66 3.90 6.87 15.15
C SER A 66 4.18 7.79 13.95
N PRO A 67 4.14 9.13 14.07
CA PRO A 67 4.51 10.04 12.98
C PRO A 67 5.89 9.75 12.37
N ARG A 68 6.84 9.24 13.16
CA ARG A 68 8.19 8.86 12.70
C ARG A 68 8.18 7.67 11.73
N ASP A 69 7.17 6.81 11.80
CA ASP A 69 7.08 5.60 10.97
C ASP A 69 6.51 5.87 9.58
N VAL A 70 5.94 7.06 9.34
CA VAL A 70 5.28 7.36 8.05
C VAL A 70 6.26 7.26 6.90
N PHE A 71 7.47 7.80 7.08
CA PHE A 71 8.51 7.78 6.06
C PHE A 71 9.13 6.40 5.95
N TYR A 72 9.34 5.70 7.07
CA TYR A 72 9.83 4.32 7.07
C TYR A 72 8.93 3.40 6.24
N LEU A 73 7.62 3.37 6.53
CA LEU A 73 6.69 2.53 5.79
C LEU A 73 6.61 2.92 4.31
N SER A 74 6.61 4.22 4.03
CA SER A 74 6.55 4.73 2.66
C SER A 74 7.79 4.33 1.86
N GLU A 75 8.99 4.53 2.40
CA GLU A 75 10.25 4.18 1.77
C GLU A 75 10.33 2.66 1.49
N LYS A 76 10.04 1.83 2.50
CA LYS A 76 10.11 0.37 2.33
C LYS A 76 9.08 -0.14 1.34
N PHE A 77 7.88 0.43 1.34
CA PHE A 77 6.85 0.03 0.39
C PHE A 77 7.20 0.46 -1.04
N LEU A 78 7.64 1.71 -1.22
CA LEU A 78 8.08 2.23 -2.51
C LEU A 78 9.22 1.37 -3.10
N GLY A 79 10.24 1.08 -2.30
CA GLY A 79 11.36 0.25 -2.74
C GLY A 79 10.92 -1.16 -3.17
N ARG A 80 9.93 -1.76 -2.50
CA ARG A 80 9.38 -3.06 -2.92
C ARG A 80 8.54 -2.99 -4.18
N LEU A 81 7.75 -1.93 -4.36
CA LEU A 81 6.97 -1.75 -5.59
C LEU A 81 7.90 -1.66 -6.81
N ILE A 82 8.98 -0.89 -6.70
CA ILE A 82 9.98 -0.78 -7.77
C ILE A 82 10.66 -2.13 -7.98
N ALA A 83 11.20 -2.74 -6.91
CA ALA A 83 11.95 -4.00 -7.03
C ALA A 83 11.11 -5.19 -7.52
N TRP A 84 9.81 -5.22 -7.25
CA TRP A 84 8.94 -6.33 -7.67
C TRP A 84 8.29 -6.13 -9.03
N PHE A 85 8.08 -4.88 -9.45
CA PHE A 85 7.22 -4.58 -10.59
C PHE A 85 7.84 -3.61 -11.60
N GLU A 86 9.16 -3.41 -11.57
CA GLU A 86 9.89 -2.47 -12.45
C GLU A 86 9.38 -2.45 -13.90
N GLU A 87 9.21 -3.62 -14.52
CA GLU A 87 8.78 -3.75 -15.92
C GLU A 87 7.29 -3.43 -16.15
N HIS A 88 6.49 -3.45 -15.08
CA HIS A 88 5.04 -3.31 -15.11
C HIS A 88 4.55 -1.92 -14.68
N LEU A 89 5.42 -1.04 -14.19
CA LEU A 89 5.04 0.28 -13.69
C LEU A 89 5.32 1.39 -14.72
N ALA A 90 4.33 2.27 -14.92
CA ALA A 90 4.53 3.51 -15.67
C ALA A 90 5.02 4.63 -14.75
N ALA A 91 4.42 4.73 -13.56
CA ALA A 91 4.65 5.80 -12.61
C ALA A 91 4.19 5.41 -11.20
N ILE A 92 4.75 6.09 -10.19
CA ILE A 92 4.27 6.07 -8.82
C ILE A 92 4.07 7.52 -8.37
N ASN A 93 2.82 7.92 -8.20
CA ASN A 93 2.48 9.27 -7.72
C ASN A 93 2.39 9.26 -6.19
N LEU A 94 3.16 10.14 -5.53
CA LEU A 94 3.14 10.33 -4.09
C LEU A 94 2.47 11.65 -3.74
N GLN A 95 1.52 11.61 -2.81
CA GLN A 95 0.76 12.79 -2.36
C GLN A 95 0.79 12.88 -0.84
N PHE A 96 0.96 14.09 -0.33
CA PHE A 96 0.73 14.41 1.08
C PHE A 96 -0.71 14.92 1.23
N ALA A 97 -1.56 14.13 1.89
CA ALA A 97 -2.97 14.45 2.06
C ALA A 97 -3.30 14.66 3.56
N PRO A 98 -4.30 15.49 3.89
CA PRO A 98 -4.80 15.58 5.27
C PRO A 98 -5.31 14.21 5.73
N ASP A 99 -5.15 13.92 7.02
CA ASP A 99 -5.67 12.68 7.59
C ASP A 99 -7.21 12.66 7.50
N PRO A 100 -7.82 11.48 7.24
CA PRO A 100 -9.27 11.42 7.20
C PRO A 100 -9.80 11.60 8.63
N PRO A 101 -10.96 12.28 8.81
CA PRO A 101 -11.53 12.48 10.13
C PRO A 101 -11.76 11.12 10.82
N LYS A 102 -11.24 10.96 12.03
CA LYS A 102 -11.43 9.74 12.83
C LYS A 102 -12.93 9.51 13.01
N LYS A 103 -13.48 8.44 12.44
CA LYS A 103 -14.88 8.05 12.67
C LYS A 103 -15.09 7.81 14.16
N ARG A 104 -15.85 8.68 14.84
CA ARG A 104 -16.30 8.46 16.22
C ARG A 104 -17.10 7.15 16.23
N ARG A 105 -16.60 6.14 16.95
CA ARG A 105 -17.40 4.93 17.23
C ARG A 105 -18.66 5.38 17.97
N LYS A 106 -19.84 5.22 17.34
CA LYS A 106 -21.11 5.27 18.08
C LYS A 106 -21.05 4.15 19.12
N ARG A 107 -20.99 4.52 20.41
CA ARG A 107 -21.27 3.57 21.50
C ARG A 107 -22.70 3.09 21.29
N ARG A 108 -22.86 1.79 21.07
CA ARG A 108 -24.14 1.08 21.21
C ARG A 108 -24.19 0.55 22.62
#